data_AF-A0A1H8NS91-F1
#
_entry.id   AF-A0A1H8NS91-F1
#
_cell.length_a   1.000
_cell.length_b   1.000
_cell.length_c   1.000
_cell.angle_alpha   90.00
_cell.angle_beta   90.00
_cell.angle_gamma   90.00
#
_symmetry.space_group_name_H-M   'P 1'
#
loop_
_entity.id
_entity.type
_entity.pdbx_description
1 polymer ?
#
loop_
_entity_poly.entity_id
_entity_poly.type
_entity_poly.pdbx_seq_one_letter_code
_entity_poly.pdbx_strand_id
1 'polypeptide(L)'
;MLGILVVAAYLAFWPVPIRAVGWQAPAAPGYQGAHAVNAKLAGQRRIPLGAEQGPEHVVFGSDGLLYTAVASGHILRMDRDGGGQAVFASTGGRPLGLAFDAGHNLIVADAIKGLLSVAPDGKVTPLTDAVDGKAIGFANAVVVATDGKIYFSDASERFTTAQWGGTEAAAMLDVMEQSATGRVLEYDPAAKRTRVVAKGLSFANGVALSADQQHLLVAESGRYRVWKIAVGAERLDVATPSPQAAVLADNLPGYPDNLMRGTNGRIWLGLAGQRNDLDAMAERPYLRELALRIPRFLWSMPKPYGHVIALTEDGKVVDDLQDPSGASALTTGVTETADRLYIHSANGGSLGWLAK
;
A
#
# COMPACT_ATOMS: atom_id res chain seq x y z
N MET A 1 28.11 33.39 -17.34
CA MET A 1 28.58 32.05 -17.78
C MET A 1 28.90 31.11 -16.61
N LEU A 2 29.71 31.52 -15.61
CA LEU A 2 30.10 30.62 -14.51
C LEU A 2 28.91 30.03 -13.72
N GLY A 3 27.89 30.82 -13.38
CA GLY A 3 26.71 30.32 -12.68
C GLY A 3 25.90 29.28 -13.46
N ILE A 4 25.79 29.43 -14.79
CA ILE A 4 25.11 28.46 -15.66
C ILE A 4 25.89 27.15 -15.69
N LEU A 5 27.22 27.21 -15.74
CA LEU A 5 28.09 26.02 -15.71
C LEU A 5 28.00 25.30 -14.36
N VAL A 6 27.93 26.04 -13.25
CA VAL A 6 27.76 25.46 -11.91
C VAL A 6 26.41 24.75 -11.79
N VAL A 7 25.32 25.37 -12.24
CA VAL A 7 23.98 24.75 -12.23
C VAL A 7 23.94 23.52 -13.14
N ALA A 8 24.52 23.61 -14.35
CA ALA A 8 24.60 22.47 -15.27
C ALA A 8 25.41 21.31 -14.67
N ALA A 9 26.55 21.60 -14.03
CA ALA A 9 27.37 20.59 -13.36
C ALA A 9 26.63 19.95 -12.18
N TYR A 10 25.92 20.75 -11.37
CA TYR A 10 25.07 20.25 -10.29
C TYR A 10 24.00 19.30 -10.81
N LEU A 11 23.22 19.72 -11.82
CA LEU A 11 22.15 18.91 -12.41
C LEU A 11 22.67 17.65 -13.10
N ALA A 12 23.89 17.66 -13.63
CA ALA A 12 24.48 16.50 -14.29
C ALA A 12 25.10 15.49 -13.30
N PHE A 13 25.72 15.96 -12.22
CA PHE A 13 26.66 15.14 -11.43
C PHE A 13 26.36 15.08 -9.93
N TRP A 14 25.45 15.89 -9.39
CA TRP A 14 25.14 15.82 -7.96
C TRP A 14 24.57 14.44 -7.60
N PRO A 15 25.10 13.74 -6.58
CA PRO A 15 24.63 12.41 -6.24
C PRO A 15 23.18 12.44 -5.76
N VAL A 16 22.43 11.42 -6.16
CA VAL A 16 21.04 11.17 -5.74
C VAL A 16 20.95 9.79 -5.10
N PRO A 17 19.96 9.54 -4.23
CA PRO A 17 19.88 8.29 -3.48
C PRO A 17 19.46 7.06 -4.31
N ILE A 18 18.91 7.28 -5.50
CA ILE A 18 18.47 6.20 -6.39
C ILE A 18 19.55 5.83 -7.40
N ARG A 19 19.52 4.58 -7.85
CA ARG A 19 20.15 4.14 -9.11
C ARG A 19 19.05 3.67 -10.03
N ALA A 20 18.53 4.59 -10.85
CA ALA A 20 17.30 4.32 -11.57
C ALA A 20 17.47 3.16 -12.57
N VAL A 21 16.44 2.33 -12.69
CA VAL A 21 16.36 1.20 -13.60
C VAL A 21 15.28 1.49 -14.63
N GLY A 22 15.59 1.20 -15.90
CA GLY A 22 14.65 1.41 -17.00
C GLY A 22 13.59 0.31 -17.01
N TRP A 23 12.35 0.69 -17.29
CA TRP A 23 11.27 -0.27 -17.54
C TRP A 23 10.32 0.28 -18.59
N GLN A 24 9.58 -0.62 -19.24
CA GLN A 24 8.60 -0.26 -20.26
C GLN A 24 7.25 -0.03 -19.58
N ALA A 25 6.93 1.23 -19.31
CA ALA A 25 5.62 1.60 -18.81
C ALA A 25 4.58 1.44 -19.94
N PRO A 26 3.47 0.69 -19.73
CA PRO A 26 2.39 0.65 -20.70
C PRO A 26 1.79 2.05 -20.87
N ALA A 27 1.23 2.37 -22.04
CA ALA A 27 0.56 3.65 -22.24
C ALA A 27 -0.61 3.79 -21.23
N ALA A 28 -0.66 4.91 -20.52
CA ALA A 28 -1.71 5.16 -19.54
C ALA A 28 -3.09 5.05 -20.21
N PRO A 29 -4.03 4.27 -19.65
CA PRO A 29 -5.31 4.01 -20.29
C PRO A 29 -6.22 5.24 -20.34
N GLY A 30 -5.92 6.27 -19.54
CA GLY A 30 -6.79 7.41 -19.31
C GLY A 30 -8.04 7.07 -18.49
N TYR A 31 -8.85 8.08 -18.19
CA TYR A 31 -10.11 7.93 -17.47
C TYR A 31 -11.27 7.69 -18.44
N GLN A 32 -11.35 6.45 -18.94
CA GLN A 32 -12.35 6.01 -19.93
C GLN A 32 -12.90 4.62 -19.59
N GLY A 33 -13.97 4.21 -20.26
CA GLY A 33 -14.59 2.89 -20.06
C GLY A 33 -15.01 2.69 -18.60
N ALA A 34 -14.54 1.61 -17.97
CA ALA A 34 -14.80 1.33 -16.56
C ALA A 34 -14.25 2.41 -15.61
N HIS A 35 -13.23 3.16 -16.04
CA HIS A 35 -12.59 4.24 -15.27
C HIS A 35 -13.07 5.63 -15.70
N ALA A 36 -14.20 5.75 -16.42
CA ALA A 36 -14.74 7.05 -16.80
C ALA A 36 -14.92 7.96 -15.56
N VAL A 37 -14.52 9.23 -15.71
CA VAL A 37 -14.53 10.20 -14.61
C VAL A 37 -15.91 10.29 -13.97
N ASN A 38 -15.95 10.17 -12.65
CA ASN A 38 -17.17 10.28 -11.85
C ASN A 38 -16.87 10.97 -10.51
N ALA A 39 -17.91 11.23 -9.71
CA ALA A 39 -17.79 11.84 -8.38
C ALA A 39 -18.42 10.97 -7.29
N LYS A 40 -18.38 9.63 -7.44
CA LYS A 40 -19.05 8.70 -6.52
C LYS A 40 -18.38 8.62 -5.13
N LEU A 41 -17.14 9.08 -4.98
CA LEU A 41 -16.51 9.28 -3.68
C LEU A 41 -16.84 10.63 -3.04
N ALA A 42 -17.53 11.54 -3.73
CA ALA A 42 -17.94 12.80 -3.14
C ALA A 42 -19.04 12.58 -2.09
N GLY A 43 -19.19 13.54 -1.16
CA GLY A 43 -20.26 13.50 -0.14
C GLY A 43 -20.04 12.48 0.98
N GLN A 44 -18.81 12.00 1.17
CA GLN A 44 -18.45 11.17 2.32
C GLN A 44 -18.81 11.84 3.64
N ARG A 45 -19.41 11.06 4.54
CA ARG A 45 -19.48 11.42 5.95
C ARG A 45 -18.10 11.24 6.56
N ARG A 46 -17.77 12.05 7.57
CA ARG A 46 -16.43 12.07 8.17
C ARG A 46 -16.52 11.71 9.65
N ILE A 47 -15.64 10.81 10.06
CA ILE A 47 -15.33 10.53 11.47
C ILE A 47 -14.03 11.30 11.78
N PRO A 48 -14.08 12.40 12.55
CA PRO A 48 -12.88 13.16 12.89
C PRO A 48 -11.93 12.33 13.75
N LEU A 49 -10.62 12.37 13.47
CA LEU A 49 -9.62 11.62 14.24
C LEU A 49 -8.89 12.49 15.27
N GLY A 50 -9.31 13.75 15.44
CA GLY A 50 -8.66 14.69 16.34
C GLY A 50 -7.31 15.14 15.80
N ALA A 51 -6.24 14.93 16.58
CA ALA A 51 -4.87 15.24 16.17
C ALA A 51 -4.22 14.16 15.27
N GLU A 52 -4.87 13.00 15.16
CA GLU A 52 -4.40 11.86 14.39
C GLU A 52 -4.69 12.04 12.90
N GLN A 53 -3.86 11.42 12.06
CA GLN A 53 -3.94 11.54 10.60
C GLN A 53 -3.60 10.21 9.93
N GLY A 54 -4.09 10.05 8.71
CA GLY A 54 -3.80 8.90 7.87
C GLY A 54 -4.39 7.60 8.40
N PRO A 55 -5.73 7.46 8.47
CA PRO A 55 -6.39 6.18 8.76
C PRO A 55 -6.10 5.19 7.63
N GLU A 56 -4.92 4.57 7.69
CA GLU A 56 -4.29 3.92 6.54
C GLU A 56 -4.96 2.60 6.17
N HIS A 57 -5.45 1.89 7.18
CA HIS A 57 -6.12 0.61 7.01
C HIS A 57 -7.13 0.46 8.14
N VAL A 58 -8.37 0.16 7.77
CA VAL A 58 -9.47 -0.08 8.70
C VAL A 58 -9.84 -1.56 8.75
N VAL A 59 -9.95 -2.15 9.94
CA VAL A 59 -10.51 -3.50 10.14
C VAL A 59 -11.57 -3.50 11.24
N PHE A 60 -12.45 -4.50 11.21
CA PHE A 60 -13.43 -4.73 12.27
C PHE A 60 -13.01 -5.94 13.11
N GLY A 61 -13.04 -5.78 14.43
CA GLY A 61 -12.84 -6.88 15.38
C GLY A 61 -14.10 -7.73 15.53
N SER A 62 -13.96 -8.91 16.13
CA SER A 62 -15.12 -9.74 16.53
C SER A 62 -15.98 -9.10 17.62
N ASP A 63 -15.45 -8.08 18.30
CA ASP A 63 -16.16 -7.20 19.23
C ASP A 63 -17.09 -6.19 18.54
N GLY A 64 -17.06 -6.11 17.20
CA GLY A 64 -17.86 -5.18 16.40
C GLY A 64 -17.28 -3.76 16.32
N LEU A 65 -16.11 -3.53 16.92
CA LEU A 65 -15.44 -2.24 16.92
C LEU A 65 -14.56 -2.08 15.68
N LEU A 66 -14.42 -0.83 15.27
CA LEU A 66 -13.55 -0.39 14.19
C LEU A 66 -12.15 -0.13 14.74
N TYR A 67 -11.13 -0.66 14.06
CA TYR A 67 -9.73 -0.40 14.35
C TYR A 67 -9.06 0.25 13.14
N THR A 68 -8.25 1.28 13.36
CA THR A 68 -7.47 1.92 12.29
C THR A 68 -6.06 2.27 12.74
N ALA A 69 -5.09 2.01 11.86
CA ALA A 69 -3.72 2.47 12.02
C ALA A 69 -3.62 3.95 11.63
N VAL A 70 -2.84 4.73 12.36
CA VAL A 70 -2.63 6.17 12.08
C VAL A 70 -1.14 6.56 12.13
N ALA A 71 -0.83 7.70 11.52
CA ALA A 71 0.53 8.15 11.25
C ALA A 71 1.43 8.31 12.49
N SER A 72 0.85 8.53 13.67
CA SER A 72 1.55 8.70 14.95
C SER A 72 2.16 7.41 15.51
N GLY A 73 1.83 6.25 14.96
CA GLY A 73 2.17 4.95 15.55
C GLY A 73 1.04 4.34 16.39
N HIS A 74 -0.06 5.06 16.57
CA HIS A 74 -1.23 4.57 17.27
C HIS A 74 -2.10 3.67 16.41
N ILE A 75 -2.81 2.76 17.08
CA ILE A 75 -3.96 2.06 16.56
C ILE A 75 -5.15 2.57 17.35
N LEU A 76 -6.09 3.23 16.66
CA LEU A 76 -7.32 3.72 17.26
C LEU A 76 -8.38 2.64 17.22
N ARG A 77 -9.22 2.59 18.26
CA ARG A 77 -10.42 1.75 18.35
C ARG A 77 -11.63 2.62 18.65
N MET A 78 -12.73 2.37 17.95
CA MET A 78 -13.96 3.16 18.06
C MET A 78 -15.20 2.37 17.62
N ASP A 79 -16.38 2.89 17.91
CA ASP A 79 -17.65 2.45 17.34
C ASP A 79 -17.70 2.74 15.84
N ARG A 80 -18.65 2.10 15.13
CA ARG A 80 -18.82 2.21 13.67
C ARG A 80 -19.04 3.65 13.17
N ASP A 81 -19.52 4.54 14.03
CA ASP A 81 -19.76 5.96 13.74
C ASP A 81 -18.69 6.91 14.34
N GLY A 82 -17.64 6.35 14.96
CA GLY A 82 -16.59 7.11 15.63
C GLY A 82 -16.83 7.35 17.12
N GLY A 83 -17.97 6.90 17.67
CA GLY A 83 -18.22 6.91 19.11
C GLY A 83 -17.13 6.17 19.90
N GLY A 84 -16.88 6.60 21.15
CA GLY A 84 -15.95 5.89 22.04
C GLY A 84 -14.50 5.81 21.58
N GLN A 85 -14.06 6.67 20.66
CA GLN A 85 -12.70 6.65 20.11
C GLN A 85 -11.64 6.70 21.22
N ALA A 86 -10.73 5.72 21.22
CA ALA A 86 -9.60 5.62 22.12
C ALA A 86 -8.37 5.04 21.42
N VAL A 87 -7.18 5.29 21.98
CA VAL A 87 -5.97 4.57 21.59
C VAL A 87 -6.05 3.15 22.15
N PHE A 88 -6.06 2.15 21.26
CA PHE A 88 -6.03 0.74 21.64
C PHE A 88 -4.61 0.27 21.93
N ALA A 89 -3.66 0.65 21.08
CA ALA A 89 -2.25 0.32 21.23
C ALA A 89 -1.37 1.37 20.54
N SER A 90 -0.09 1.39 20.91
CA SER A 90 0.96 2.17 20.25
C SER A 90 2.10 1.24 19.90
N THR A 91 2.46 1.14 18.61
CA THR A 91 3.55 0.27 18.18
C THR A 91 4.93 0.91 18.42
N GLY A 92 4.98 2.23 18.63
CA GLY A 92 6.21 3.01 18.61
C GLY A 92 6.92 3.00 17.24
N GLY A 93 6.21 2.60 16.19
CA GLY A 93 6.65 2.54 14.80
C GLY A 93 5.67 3.27 13.87
N ARG A 94 5.42 2.69 12.70
CA ARG A 94 4.44 3.19 11.73
C ARG A 94 3.56 2.03 11.26
N PRO A 95 2.45 1.73 11.95
CA PRO A 95 1.52 0.68 11.53
C PRO A 95 0.85 1.10 10.22
N LEU A 96 0.79 0.19 9.25
CA LEU A 96 0.16 0.42 7.95
C LEU A 96 -0.91 -0.62 7.65
N GLY A 97 -0.60 -1.91 7.86
CA GLY A 97 -1.51 -3.02 7.58
C GLY A 97 -2.02 -3.66 8.87
N LEU A 98 -3.32 -4.00 8.90
CA LEU A 98 -3.97 -4.62 10.05
C LEU A 98 -4.73 -5.89 9.63
N ALA A 99 -4.66 -6.95 10.44
CA ALA A 99 -5.49 -8.13 10.29
C ALA A 99 -5.68 -8.83 11.65
N PHE A 100 -6.88 -9.31 11.94
CA PHE A 100 -7.10 -10.14 13.14
C PHE A 100 -6.73 -11.60 12.87
N ASP A 101 -6.06 -12.24 13.84
CA ASP A 101 -5.89 -13.69 13.86
C ASP A 101 -7.10 -14.40 14.51
N ALA A 102 -7.11 -15.73 14.46
CA ALA A 102 -8.17 -16.55 15.06
C ALA A 102 -8.22 -16.48 16.60
N GLY A 103 -7.16 -15.98 17.24
CA GLY A 103 -7.06 -15.75 18.68
C GLY A 103 -7.47 -14.34 19.10
N HIS A 104 -8.02 -13.53 18.18
CA HIS A 104 -8.39 -12.13 18.38
C HIS A 104 -7.20 -11.19 18.66
N ASN A 105 -5.98 -11.61 18.37
CA ASN A 105 -4.85 -10.68 18.35
C ASN A 105 -4.89 -9.89 17.03
N LEU A 106 -4.57 -8.61 17.12
CA LEU A 106 -4.41 -7.76 15.96
C LEU A 106 -2.97 -7.89 15.45
N ILE A 107 -2.81 -8.50 14.29
CA ILE A 107 -1.55 -8.59 13.55
C ILE A 107 -1.33 -7.29 12.79
N VAL A 108 -0.12 -6.76 12.90
CA VAL A 108 0.23 -5.43 12.39
C VAL A 108 1.47 -5.53 11.51
N ALA A 109 1.35 -5.12 10.26
CA ALA A 109 2.49 -4.75 9.43
C ALA A 109 2.92 -3.33 9.79
N ASP A 110 4.09 -3.20 10.42
CA ASP A 110 4.67 -1.93 10.83
C ASP A 110 5.90 -1.60 9.98
N ALA A 111 5.86 -0.45 9.31
CA ALA A 111 6.86 -0.03 8.36
C ALA A 111 8.24 0.29 8.97
N ILE A 112 8.37 0.23 10.30
CA ILE A 112 9.63 0.45 11.02
C ILE A 112 10.01 -0.80 11.83
N LYS A 113 9.03 -1.52 12.38
CA LYS A 113 9.26 -2.61 13.33
C LYS A 113 9.08 -4.01 12.74
N GLY A 114 8.68 -4.13 11.47
CA GLY A 114 8.38 -5.42 10.84
C GLY A 114 6.98 -5.90 11.20
N LEU A 115 6.83 -7.21 11.44
CA LEU A 115 5.55 -7.82 11.77
C LEU A 115 5.37 -7.88 13.30
N LEU A 116 4.24 -7.37 13.79
CA LEU A 116 3.89 -7.33 15.21
C LEU A 116 2.56 -8.06 15.46
N SER A 117 2.34 -8.47 16.70
CA SER A 117 1.06 -8.93 17.23
C SER A 117 0.67 -8.06 18.42
N VAL A 118 -0.59 -7.64 18.48
CA VAL A 118 -1.16 -6.86 19.58
C VAL A 118 -2.27 -7.68 20.22
N ALA A 119 -2.08 -8.06 21.48
CA ALA A 119 -3.07 -8.83 22.23
C ALA A 119 -4.32 -7.99 22.55
N PRO A 120 -5.46 -8.61 22.92
CA PRO A 120 -6.71 -7.88 23.24
C PRO A 120 -6.59 -6.85 24.37
N ASP A 121 -5.57 -6.96 25.22
CA ASP A 121 -5.26 -5.99 26.28
C ASP A 121 -4.36 -4.82 25.81
N GLY A 122 -4.03 -4.78 24.51
CA GLY A 122 -3.18 -3.76 23.89
C GLY A 122 -1.68 -4.06 23.95
N LYS A 123 -1.26 -5.21 24.51
CA LYS A 123 0.17 -5.56 24.60
C LYS A 123 0.75 -5.89 23.22
N VAL A 124 1.76 -5.11 22.82
CA VAL A 124 2.49 -5.28 21.54
C VAL A 124 3.66 -6.24 21.70
N THR A 125 3.78 -7.22 20.80
CA THR A 125 4.86 -8.21 20.74
C THR A 125 5.40 -8.33 19.30
N PRO A 126 6.72 -8.24 19.08
CA PRO A 126 7.30 -8.48 17.75
C PRO A 126 7.21 -9.96 17.36
N LEU A 127 6.86 -10.21 16.10
CA LEU A 127 6.83 -11.56 15.51
C LEU A 127 8.06 -11.83 14.64
N THR A 128 8.42 -10.88 13.77
CA THR A 128 9.61 -10.96 12.91
C THR A 128 9.98 -9.57 12.36
N ASP A 129 11.28 -9.30 12.25
CA ASP A 129 11.84 -8.06 11.68
C ASP A 129 12.92 -8.34 10.63
N ALA A 130 13.18 -9.62 10.29
CA ALA A 130 14.17 -10.03 9.33
C ALA A 130 13.85 -11.39 8.69
N VAL A 131 14.35 -11.60 7.47
CA VAL A 131 14.30 -12.87 6.75
C VAL A 131 15.59 -13.02 5.92
N ASP A 132 16.18 -14.21 5.95
CA ASP A 132 17.45 -14.52 5.26
C ASP A 132 18.59 -13.53 5.56
N GLY A 133 18.69 -13.07 6.82
CA GLY A 133 19.71 -12.12 7.26
C GLY A 133 19.50 -10.68 6.77
N LYS A 134 18.35 -10.38 6.15
CA LYS A 134 17.98 -9.03 5.71
C LYS A 134 16.81 -8.50 6.54
N ALA A 135 16.90 -7.25 6.95
CA ALA A 135 15.84 -6.56 7.68
C ALA A 135 14.56 -6.42 6.85
N ILE A 136 13.42 -6.41 7.53
CA ILE A 136 12.10 -6.07 7.00
C ILE A 136 11.87 -4.61 7.36
N GLY A 137 12.32 -3.72 6.48
CA GLY A 137 12.37 -2.27 6.74
C GLY A 137 11.15 -1.50 6.23
N PHE A 138 10.18 -2.19 5.62
CA PHE A 138 8.95 -1.56 5.14
C PHE A 138 7.79 -2.58 5.06
N ALA A 139 7.48 -3.25 6.18
CA ALA A 139 6.26 -4.06 6.25
C ALA A 139 5.03 -3.18 6.03
N ASN A 140 4.22 -3.49 5.02
CA ASN A 140 3.17 -2.58 4.56
C ASN A 140 1.76 -3.17 4.76
N ALA A 141 1.40 -4.22 4.04
CA ALA A 141 0.09 -4.88 4.17
C ALA A 141 0.24 -6.26 4.81
N VAL A 142 -0.82 -6.75 5.46
CA VAL A 142 -0.86 -8.07 6.10
C VAL A 142 -2.23 -8.71 5.94
N VAL A 143 -2.26 -10.03 5.78
CA VAL A 143 -3.46 -10.86 5.82
C VAL A 143 -3.16 -12.15 6.59
N VAL A 144 -4.14 -12.65 7.34
CA VAL A 144 -4.04 -13.93 8.06
C VAL A 144 -4.90 -14.97 7.35
N ALA A 145 -4.29 -16.11 7.00
CA ALA A 145 -4.97 -17.24 6.40
C ALA A 145 -5.72 -18.06 7.46
N THR A 146 -6.70 -18.87 7.02
CA THR A 146 -7.51 -19.71 7.93
C THR A 146 -6.71 -20.81 8.62
N ASP A 147 -5.55 -21.19 8.07
CA ASP A 147 -4.62 -22.12 8.72
C ASP A 147 -3.68 -21.43 9.74
N GLY A 148 -3.84 -20.12 9.93
CA GLY A 148 -3.06 -19.30 10.86
C GLY A 148 -1.76 -18.76 10.28
N LYS A 149 -1.38 -19.09 9.04
CA LYS A 149 -0.22 -18.48 8.38
C LYS A 149 -0.50 -17.01 8.10
N ILE A 150 0.54 -16.18 8.24
CA ILE A 150 0.44 -14.74 8.08
C ILE A 150 1.22 -14.34 6.83
N TYR A 151 0.56 -13.71 5.87
CA TYR A 151 1.19 -13.22 4.65
C TYR A 151 1.25 -11.70 4.67
N PHE A 152 2.40 -11.13 4.35
CA PHE A 152 2.60 -9.68 4.39
C PHE A 152 3.60 -9.22 3.34
N SER A 153 3.47 -7.96 2.92
CA SER A 153 4.41 -7.33 2.00
C SER A 153 5.53 -6.64 2.75
N ASP A 154 6.72 -6.67 2.16
CA ASP A 154 7.86 -5.82 2.50
C ASP A 154 8.15 -4.96 1.27
N ALA A 155 7.79 -3.68 1.32
CA ALA A 155 7.61 -2.85 0.13
C ALA A 155 8.93 -2.59 -0.61
N SER A 156 10.03 -2.40 0.12
CA SER A 156 11.35 -2.13 -0.44
C SER A 156 12.45 -2.63 0.49
N GLU A 157 13.44 -3.34 -0.07
CA GLU A 157 14.67 -3.67 0.66
C GLU A 157 15.68 -2.51 0.67
N ARG A 158 15.42 -1.42 -0.08
CA ARG A 158 16.36 -0.30 -0.26
C ARG A 158 15.93 0.97 0.44
N PHE A 159 14.66 1.33 0.32
CA PHE A 159 14.11 2.57 0.86
C PHE A 159 13.20 2.26 2.03
N THR A 160 13.76 2.28 3.24
CA THR A 160 13.00 2.03 4.47
C THR A 160 12.35 3.30 5.00
N THR A 161 11.21 3.15 5.68
CA THR A 161 10.47 4.30 6.24
C THR A 161 11.31 5.08 7.25
N ALA A 162 12.05 4.38 8.11
CA ALA A 162 12.87 4.98 9.16
C ALA A 162 14.05 5.80 8.61
N GLN A 163 14.67 5.36 7.52
CA GLN A 163 15.85 6.02 6.95
C GLN A 163 15.51 7.21 6.06
N TRP A 164 14.36 7.18 5.38
CA TRP A 164 14.05 8.12 4.30
C TRP A 164 12.99 9.17 4.66
N GLY A 165 12.73 9.37 5.95
CA GLY A 165 11.90 10.48 6.44
C GLY A 165 10.39 10.24 6.32
N GLY A 166 9.97 8.97 6.29
CA GLY A 166 8.56 8.58 6.27
C GLY A 166 8.18 7.72 5.06
N THR A 167 6.94 7.22 5.09
CA THR A 167 6.41 6.26 4.12
C THR A 167 6.33 6.85 2.71
N GLU A 168 5.82 8.08 2.58
CA GLU A 168 5.66 8.76 1.28
C GLU A 168 7.01 8.98 0.58
N ALA A 169 8.01 9.47 1.32
CA ALA A 169 9.34 9.72 0.77
C ALA A 169 10.04 8.42 0.36
N ALA A 170 9.96 7.38 1.20
CA ALA A 170 10.50 6.06 0.88
C ALA A 170 9.82 5.43 -0.35
N ALA A 171 8.49 5.49 -0.41
CA ALA A 171 7.71 4.98 -1.54
C ALA A 171 8.02 5.71 -2.85
N MET A 172 8.10 7.04 -2.80
CA MET A 172 8.48 7.86 -3.95
C MET A 172 9.85 7.45 -4.49
N LEU A 173 10.84 7.24 -3.61
CA LEU A 173 12.19 6.84 -4.03
C LEU A 173 12.20 5.44 -4.67
N ASP A 174 11.47 4.47 -4.12
CA ASP A 174 11.40 3.12 -4.70
C ASP A 174 10.71 3.12 -6.08
N VAL A 175 9.58 3.83 -6.20
CA VAL A 175 8.84 3.99 -7.47
C VAL A 175 9.66 4.76 -8.52
N MET A 176 10.45 5.74 -8.11
CA MET A 176 11.39 6.43 -9.00
C MET A 176 12.54 5.51 -9.40
N GLU A 177 13.07 4.69 -8.49
CA GLU A 177 14.22 3.85 -8.76
C GLU A 177 13.89 2.65 -9.65
N GLN A 178 12.75 1.97 -9.46
CA GLN A 178 12.33 0.77 -10.22
C GLN A 178 13.26 -0.43 -10.13
N SER A 179 14.14 -0.51 -9.11
CA SER A 179 14.96 -1.69 -8.85
C SER A 179 14.16 -2.94 -8.48
N ALA A 180 12.86 -2.79 -8.20
CA ALA A 180 11.92 -3.87 -7.92
C ALA A 180 12.37 -4.80 -6.77
N THR A 181 12.75 -4.20 -5.64
CA THR A 181 13.26 -4.95 -4.48
C THR A 181 12.20 -5.42 -3.50
N GLY A 182 10.93 -5.10 -3.74
CA GLY A 182 9.81 -5.51 -2.90
C GLY A 182 9.61 -7.02 -2.88
N ARG A 183 9.08 -7.51 -1.74
CA ARG A 183 8.90 -8.94 -1.45
C ARG A 183 7.53 -9.20 -0.82
N VAL A 184 7.08 -10.44 -0.92
CA VAL A 184 5.96 -10.98 -0.15
C VAL A 184 6.48 -12.11 0.71
N LEU A 185 6.15 -12.04 1.99
CA LEU A 185 6.67 -12.91 3.04
C LEU A 185 5.53 -13.70 3.68
N GLU A 186 5.84 -14.91 4.14
CA GLU A 186 4.97 -15.71 5.00
C GLU A 186 5.65 -15.85 6.36
N TYR A 187 4.93 -15.55 7.44
CA TYR A 187 5.30 -15.91 8.80
C TYR A 187 4.42 -17.07 9.27
N ASP A 188 5.06 -18.13 9.75
CA ASP A 188 4.40 -19.28 10.37
C ASP A 188 4.51 -19.14 11.90
N PRO A 189 3.40 -18.85 12.62
CA PRO A 189 3.44 -18.68 14.07
C PRO A 189 3.80 -19.95 14.85
N ALA A 190 3.52 -21.14 14.30
CA ALA A 190 3.84 -22.41 14.94
C ALA A 190 5.34 -22.70 14.87
N ALA A 191 5.95 -22.45 13.71
CA ALA A 191 7.39 -22.60 13.51
C ALA A 191 8.21 -21.37 13.96
N LYS A 192 7.56 -20.23 14.22
CA LYS A 192 8.17 -18.92 14.45
C LYS A 192 9.20 -18.56 13.38
N ARG A 193 8.85 -18.84 12.12
CA ARG A 193 9.77 -18.69 10.98
C ARG A 193 9.12 -17.88 9.87
N THR A 194 9.93 -17.00 9.30
CA THR A 194 9.59 -16.21 8.11
C THR A 194 10.22 -16.84 6.87
N ARG A 195 9.51 -16.86 5.74
CA ARG A 195 10.05 -17.22 4.43
C ARG A 195 9.64 -16.22 3.37
N VAL A 196 10.41 -16.16 2.28
CA VAL A 196 10.07 -15.38 1.09
C VAL A 196 9.17 -16.21 0.18
N VAL A 197 7.94 -15.75 -0.06
CA VAL A 197 7.00 -16.34 -1.02
C VAL A 197 7.35 -15.86 -2.43
N ALA A 198 7.45 -14.54 -2.60
CA ALA A 198 7.79 -13.90 -3.86
C ALA A 198 8.66 -12.65 -3.67
N LYS A 199 9.37 -12.24 -4.73
CA LYS A 199 10.25 -11.07 -4.80
C LYS A 199 10.23 -10.49 -6.22
N GLY A 200 10.90 -9.35 -6.41
CA GLY A 200 11.02 -8.72 -7.73
C GLY A 200 9.89 -7.73 -8.02
N LEU A 201 9.22 -7.22 -6.98
CA LEU A 201 8.08 -6.30 -7.07
C LEU A 201 8.58 -4.86 -6.95
N SER A 202 8.18 -3.98 -7.86
CA SER A 202 8.38 -2.54 -7.72
C SER A 202 7.36 -1.97 -6.73
N PHE A 203 7.81 -1.79 -5.49
CA PHE A 203 6.99 -1.42 -4.35
C PHE A 203 5.84 -2.41 -4.08
N ALA A 204 6.15 -3.47 -3.30
CA ALA A 204 5.14 -4.45 -2.87
C ALA A 204 4.21 -3.82 -1.82
N ASN A 205 2.95 -3.58 -2.18
CA ASN A 205 2.02 -2.81 -1.36
C ASN A 205 0.92 -3.70 -0.75
N GLY A 206 -0.34 -3.55 -1.15
CA GLY A 206 -1.46 -4.36 -0.66
C GLY A 206 -1.28 -5.87 -0.86
N VAL A 207 -1.74 -6.66 0.12
CA VAL A 207 -1.81 -8.12 0.05
C VAL A 207 -3.18 -8.58 0.51
N ALA A 208 -3.82 -9.48 -0.25
CA ALA A 208 -5.06 -10.16 0.15
C ALA A 208 -5.01 -11.63 -0.27
N LEU A 209 -5.86 -12.47 0.33
CA LEU A 209 -6.02 -13.88 -0.10
C LEU A 209 -7.20 -14.02 -1.06
N SER A 210 -7.03 -14.87 -2.08
CA SER A 210 -8.11 -15.43 -2.92
C SER A 210 -9.09 -16.28 -2.10
N ALA A 211 -10.28 -16.60 -2.66
CA ALA A 211 -11.41 -17.01 -1.82
C ALA A 211 -11.23 -18.42 -1.32
N ASP A 212 -10.56 -19.23 -2.14
CA ASP A 212 -10.05 -20.55 -1.83
C ASP A 212 -8.72 -20.54 -1.05
N GLN A 213 -8.16 -19.34 -0.80
CA GLN A 213 -6.86 -19.10 -0.18
C GLN A 213 -5.69 -19.85 -0.84
N GLN A 214 -5.81 -20.20 -2.13
CA GLN A 214 -4.72 -20.85 -2.86
C GLN A 214 -3.75 -19.83 -3.47
N HIS A 215 -4.15 -18.57 -3.53
CA HIS A 215 -3.37 -17.47 -4.09
C HIS A 215 -3.40 -16.23 -3.21
N LEU A 216 -2.28 -15.53 -3.18
CA LEU A 216 -2.14 -14.14 -2.75
C LEU A 216 -2.43 -13.22 -3.93
N LEU A 217 -3.18 -12.16 -3.66
CA LEU A 217 -3.32 -11.00 -4.52
C LEU A 217 -2.35 -9.94 -4.00
N VAL A 218 -1.52 -9.37 -4.88
CA VAL A 218 -0.44 -8.46 -4.47
C VAL A 218 -0.44 -7.24 -5.36
N ALA A 219 -0.64 -6.07 -4.78
CA ALA A 219 -0.53 -4.79 -5.48
C ALA A 219 0.96 -4.42 -5.66
N GLU A 220 1.36 -4.19 -6.91
CA GLU A 220 2.68 -3.65 -7.27
C GLU A 220 2.51 -2.19 -7.69
N SER A 221 2.69 -1.27 -6.74
CA SER A 221 2.39 0.15 -6.96
C SER A 221 3.21 0.72 -8.10
N GLY A 222 4.51 0.42 -8.13
CA GLY A 222 5.46 1.00 -9.08
C GLY A 222 5.24 0.57 -10.54
N ARG A 223 4.39 -0.43 -10.80
CA ARG A 223 4.08 -0.93 -12.14
C ARG A 223 2.59 -1.06 -12.44
N TYR A 224 1.73 -0.39 -11.66
CA TYR A 224 0.30 -0.23 -11.94
C TYR A 224 -0.46 -1.55 -12.14
N ARG A 225 -0.15 -2.58 -11.36
CA ARG A 225 -0.76 -3.90 -11.53
C ARG A 225 -0.99 -4.64 -10.22
N VAL A 226 -1.85 -5.65 -10.30
CA VAL A 226 -2.12 -6.61 -9.24
C VAL A 226 -1.72 -8.00 -9.73
N TRP A 227 -0.90 -8.69 -8.95
CA TRP A 227 -0.52 -10.07 -9.18
C TRP A 227 -1.46 -11.04 -8.48
N LYS A 228 -1.58 -12.25 -9.03
CA LYS A 228 -2.09 -13.45 -8.38
C LYS A 228 -0.95 -14.45 -8.27
N ILE A 229 -0.52 -14.77 -7.06
CA ILE A 229 0.66 -15.60 -6.76
C ILE A 229 0.24 -16.78 -5.89
N ALA A 230 0.62 -18.01 -6.22
CA ALA A 230 0.31 -19.18 -5.40
C ALA A 230 0.87 -19.04 -3.97
N VAL A 231 0.08 -19.35 -2.93
CA VAL A 231 0.52 -19.28 -1.53
C VAL A 231 1.68 -20.23 -1.22
N GLY A 232 1.76 -21.34 -1.96
CA GLY A 232 2.83 -22.34 -1.87
C GLY A 232 4.11 -21.97 -2.62
N ALA A 233 4.17 -20.82 -3.29
CA ALA A 233 5.38 -20.38 -3.97
C ALA A 233 6.54 -20.18 -2.99
N GLU A 234 7.75 -20.51 -3.42
CA GLU A 234 8.96 -20.37 -2.61
C GLU A 234 9.99 -19.57 -3.39
N ARG A 235 10.28 -18.35 -2.91
CA ARG A 235 11.25 -17.42 -3.51
C ARG A 235 10.99 -17.11 -4.98
N LEU A 236 9.72 -17.10 -5.39
CA LEU A 236 9.33 -16.80 -6.76
C LEU A 236 9.82 -15.41 -7.16
N ASP A 237 10.49 -15.30 -8.29
CA ASP A 237 10.83 -14.01 -8.88
C ASP A 237 9.78 -13.62 -9.92
N VAL A 238 8.97 -12.59 -9.65
CA VAL A 238 7.87 -12.20 -10.56
C VAL A 238 8.37 -11.61 -11.88
N ALA A 239 9.67 -11.29 -11.99
CA ALA A 239 10.27 -10.90 -13.26
C ALA A 239 10.51 -12.10 -14.20
N THR A 240 10.43 -13.33 -13.69
CA THR A 240 10.60 -14.56 -14.48
C THR A 240 9.25 -15.26 -14.65
N PRO A 241 8.82 -15.58 -15.88
CA PRO A 241 7.56 -16.29 -16.11
C PRO A 241 7.48 -17.61 -15.33
N SER A 242 6.34 -17.84 -14.66
CA SER A 242 6.10 -19.03 -13.85
C SER A 242 4.61 -19.37 -13.82
N PRO A 243 4.22 -20.65 -13.82
CA PRO A 243 2.82 -21.04 -13.63
C PRO A 243 2.27 -20.67 -12.24
N GLN A 244 3.13 -20.33 -11.28
CA GLN A 244 2.73 -19.94 -9.93
C GLN A 244 2.38 -18.45 -9.79
N ALA A 245 2.53 -17.65 -10.84
CA ALA A 245 2.09 -16.26 -10.83
C ALA A 245 1.48 -15.82 -12.17
N ALA A 246 0.45 -15.00 -12.08
CA ALA A 246 -0.18 -14.34 -13.22
C ALA A 246 -0.55 -12.91 -12.83
N VAL A 247 -0.63 -12.01 -13.81
CA VAL A 247 -1.18 -10.67 -13.59
C VAL A 247 -2.71 -10.77 -13.58
N LEU A 248 -3.33 -10.32 -12.50
CA LEU A 248 -4.78 -10.29 -12.34
C LEU A 248 -5.38 -9.04 -12.99
N ALA A 249 -4.77 -7.88 -12.75
CA ALA A 249 -5.16 -6.61 -13.32
C ALA A 249 -3.90 -5.85 -13.70
N ASP A 250 -3.86 -5.30 -14.91
CA ASP A 250 -2.69 -4.60 -15.45
C ASP A 250 -3.06 -3.20 -15.92
N ASN A 251 -2.04 -2.37 -16.12
CA ASN A 251 -2.15 -1.02 -16.67
C ASN A 251 -3.21 -0.15 -15.95
N LEU A 252 -3.27 -0.24 -14.61
CA LEU A 252 -4.21 0.51 -13.79
C LEU A 252 -4.05 2.03 -13.96
N PRO A 253 -5.11 2.85 -13.73
CA PRO A 253 -5.06 4.29 -13.94
C PRO A 253 -4.30 5.07 -12.85
N GLY A 254 -3.84 4.40 -11.79
CA GLY A 254 -3.12 4.98 -10.66
C GLY A 254 -2.24 3.96 -9.95
N TYR A 255 -1.60 4.37 -8.86
CA TYR A 255 -0.71 3.50 -8.06
C TYR A 255 -1.54 2.57 -7.15
N PRO A 256 -1.61 1.26 -7.42
CA PRO A 256 -2.39 0.34 -6.58
C PRO A 256 -1.81 0.25 -5.17
N ASP A 257 -2.70 0.25 -4.18
CA ASP A 257 -2.36 0.29 -2.76
C ASP A 257 -3.01 -0.90 -2.01
N ASN A 258 -3.68 -0.70 -0.87
CA ASN A 258 -4.31 -1.78 -0.10
C ASN A 258 -5.34 -2.56 -0.93
N LEU A 259 -5.33 -3.88 -0.73
CA LEU A 259 -6.30 -4.83 -1.25
C LEU A 259 -7.17 -5.34 -0.11
N MET A 260 -8.48 -5.11 -0.20
CA MET A 260 -9.43 -5.46 0.85
C MET A 260 -10.52 -6.37 0.31
N ARG A 261 -10.78 -7.47 1.00
CA ARG A 261 -11.93 -8.30 0.68
C ARG A 261 -13.22 -7.58 1.00
N GLY A 262 -14.09 -7.51 0.00
CA GLY A 262 -15.43 -6.99 0.11
C GLY A 262 -16.49 -8.10 0.13
N THR A 263 -17.75 -7.68 0.05
CA THR A 263 -18.89 -8.59 -0.08
C THR A 263 -19.03 -9.07 -1.52
N ASN A 264 -19.75 -10.19 -1.73
CA ASN A 264 -20.07 -10.71 -3.07
C ASN A 264 -18.83 -10.96 -3.96
N GLY A 265 -17.72 -11.41 -3.37
CA GLY A 265 -16.49 -11.74 -4.10
C GLY A 265 -15.67 -10.52 -4.57
N ARG A 266 -16.04 -9.30 -4.15
CA ARG A 266 -15.29 -8.08 -4.47
C ARG A 266 -13.93 -8.06 -3.79
N ILE A 267 -12.98 -7.46 -4.47
CA ILE A 267 -11.67 -7.07 -3.95
C ILE A 267 -11.54 -5.58 -4.18
N TRP A 268 -11.66 -4.81 -3.11
CA TRP A 268 -11.43 -3.38 -3.15
C TRP A 268 -9.95 -3.08 -3.25
N LEU A 269 -9.61 -2.09 -4.08
CA LEU A 269 -8.26 -1.62 -4.32
C LEU A 269 -8.25 -0.09 -4.23
N GLY A 270 -7.40 0.45 -3.36
CA GLY A 270 -7.08 1.87 -3.38
C GLY A 270 -6.10 2.22 -4.49
N LEU A 271 -6.24 3.42 -5.06
CA LEU A 271 -5.26 4.00 -5.98
C LEU A 271 -4.68 5.26 -5.33
N ALA A 272 -3.48 5.14 -4.76
CA ALA A 272 -2.79 6.19 -4.02
C ALA A 272 -2.11 7.21 -4.96
N GLY A 273 -2.93 7.90 -5.74
CA GLY A 273 -2.50 8.91 -6.71
C GLY A 273 -2.63 8.46 -8.17
N GLN A 274 -2.74 9.45 -9.04
CA GLN A 274 -2.85 9.25 -10.48
C GLN A 274 -1.47 9.00 -11.10
N ARG A 275 -1.46 8.34 -12.25
CA ARG A 275 -0.28 8.28 -13.11
C ARG A 275 0.17 9.68 -13.51
N ASN A 276 1.46 9.86 -13.69
CA ASN A 276 2.10 11.16 -13.90
C ASN A 276 3.30 11.05 -14.85
N ASP A 277 4.05 12.14 -15.01
CA ASP A 277 5.16 12.26 -15.94
C ASP A 277 6.33 11.26 -15.71
N LEU A 278 6.33 10.52 -14.59
CA LEU A 278 7.26 9.40 -14.37
C LEU A 278 7.15 8.30 -15.44
N ASP A 279 5.99 8.18 -16.09
CA ASP A 279 5.79 7.25 -17.21
C ASP A 279 6.62 7.65 -18.44
N ALA A 280 6.67 8.94 -18.77
CA ALA A 280 7.48 9.44 -19.89
C ALA A 280 9.00 9.26 -19.64
N MET A 281 9.41 9.10 -18.38
CA MET A 281 10.78 8.84 -17.97
C MET A 281 11.08 7.36 -17.69
N ALA A 282 10.11 6.45 -17.88
CA ALA A 282 10.24 5.04 -17.51
C ALA A 282 11.44 4.33 -18.18
N GLU A 283 11.65 4.56 -19.47
CA GLU A 283 12.77 3.99 -20.23
C GLU A 283 14.05 4.85 -20.18
N ARG A 284 14.03 5.96 -19.43
CA ARG A 284 15.13 6.94 -19.37
C ARG A 284 15.58 7.15 -17.92
N PRO A 285 16.31 6.18 -17.32
CA PRO A 285 16.72 6.24 -15.92
C PRO A 285 17.42 7.54 -15.50
N TYR A 286 18.29 8.06 -16.37
CA TYR A 286 19.01 9.30 -16.11
C TYR A 286 18.09 10.52 -15.91
N LEU A 287 16.90 10.53 -16.55
CA LEU A 287 15.92 11.61 -16.34
C LEU A 287 15.27 11.54 -14.96
N ARG A 288 15.08 10.32 -14.42
CA ARG A 288 14.55 10.12 -13.07
C ARG A 288 15.54 10.57 -12.01
N GLU A 289 16.82 10.27 -12.21
CA GLU A 289 17.90 10.80 -11.37
C GLU A 289 18.01 12.33 -11.47
N LEU A 290 17.92 12.88 -12.69
CA LEU A 290 17.92 14.32 -12.90
C LEU A 290 16.73 15.00 -12.18
N ALA A 291 15.54 14.39 -12.23
CA ALA A 291 14.36 14.92 -11.53
C ALA A 291 14.59 15.06 -10.02
N LEU A 292 15.30 14.10 -9.39
CA LEU A 292 15.66 14.19 -7.97
C LEU A 292 16.64 15.34 -7.63
N ARG A 293 17.36 15.88 -8.62
CA ARG A 293 18.25 17.04 -8.43
C ARG A 293 17.50 18.36 -8.56
N ILE A 294 16.30 18.35 -9.13
CA ILE A 294 15.46 19.53 -9.21
C ILE A 294 14.86 19.78 -7.81
N PRO A 295 14.93 21.00 -7.27
CA PRO A 295 14.27 21.33 -6.00
C PRO A 295 12.79 20.96 -6.01
N ARG A 296 12.30 20.32 -4.94
CA ARG A 296 10.91 19.81 -4.84
C ARG A 296 9.82 20.85 -5.09
N PHE A 297 10.05 22.12 -4.74
CA PHE A 297 9.08 23.19 -4.97
C PHE A 297 8.87 23.54 -6.45
N LEU A 298 9.74 23.07 -7.35
CA LEU A 298 9.60 23.19 -8.80
C LEU A 298 8.95 21.97 -9.44
N TRP A 299 8.67 20.91 -8.68
CA TRP A 299 8.05 19.72 -9.22
C TRP A 299 6.57 19.97 -9.51
N SER A 300 6.10 19.47 -10.65
CA SER A 300 4.68 19.38 -10.94
C SER A 300 4.09 18.24 -10.10
N MET A 301 3.53 18.59 -8.94
CA MET A 301 2.88 17.60 -8.09
C MET A 301 1.54 17.17 -8.70
N PRO A 302 1.20 15.87 -8.68
CA PRO A 302 -0.11 15.41 -9.12
C PRO A 302 -1.22 16.14 -8.37
N LYS A 303 -2.34 16.41 -9.06
CA LYS A 303 -3.51 16.98 -8.40
C LYS A 303 -4.04 15.97 -7.38
N PRO A 304 -4.49 16.42 -6.19
CA PRO A 304 -5.17 15.56 -5.25
C PRO A 304 -6.37 14.89 -5.93
N TYR A 305 -6.48 13.56 -5.82
CA TYR A 305 -7.52 12.77 -6.47
C TYR A 305 -7.84 11.56 -5.60
N GLY A 306 -9.13 11.35 -5.31
CA GLY A 306 -9.60 10.14 -4.64
C GLY A 306 -10.00 9.09 -5.67
N HIS A 307 -9.53 7.86 -5.55
CA HIS A 307 -9.89 6.79 -6.47
C HIS A 307 -9.76 5.42 -5.82
N VAL A 308 -10.88 4.71 -5.75
CA VAL A 308 -10.94 3.30 -5.34
C VAL A 308 -11.72 2.51 -6.38
N ILE A 309 -11.32 1.28 -6.61
CA ILE A 309 -12.01 0.36 -7.51
C ILE A 309 -12.31 -0.96 -6.80
N ALA A 310 -13.34 -1.67 -7.25
CA ALA A 310 -13.54 -3.07 -6.86
C ALA A 310 -13.30 -3.97 -8.08
N LEU A 311 -12.54 -5.03 -7.86
CA LEU A 311 -12.22 -6.06 -8.84
C LEU A 311 -12.88 -7.38 -8.43
N THR A 312 -13.11 -8.25 -9.40
CA THR A 312 -13.38 -9.68 -9.19
C THR A 312 -12.09 -10.49 -9.32
N GLU A 313 -12.10 -11.76 -8.92
CA GLU A 313 -10.92 -12.65 -8.95
C GLU A 313 -10.43 -13.06 -10.36
N ASP A 314 -11.17 -12.68 -11.39
CA ASP A 314 -10.79 -12.74 -12.81
C ASP A 314 -10.34 -11.37 -13.36
N GLY A 315 -10.21 -10.35 -12.52
CA GLY A 315 -9.61 -9.05 -12.87
C GLY A 315 -10.60 -8.03 -13.43
N LYS A 316 -11.90 -8.34 -13.47
CA LYS A 316 -12.90 -7.39 -13.98
C LYS A 316 -13.21 -6.31 -12.94
N VAL A 317 -13.15 -5.05 -13.38
CA VAL A 317 -13.63 -3.89 -12.60
C VAL A 317 -15.16 -3.95 -12.51
N VAL A 318 -15.68 -4.05 -11.29
CA VAL A 318 -17.13 -4.10 -11.01
C VAL A 318 -17.65 -2.85 -10.31
N ASP A 319 -16.77 -2.08 -9.67
CA ASP A 319 -17.05 -0.74 -9.19
C ASP A 319 -15.84 0.15 -9.37
N ASP A 320 -16.09 1.43 -9.60
CA ASP A 320 -15.10 2.48 -9.74
C ASP A 320 -15.69 3.76 -9.15
N LEU A 321 -15.09 4.24 -8.06
CA LEU A 321 -15.53 5.42 -7.34
C LEU A 321 -14.38 6.43 -7.29
N GLN A 322 -14.68 7.65 -7.73
CA GLN A 322 -13.70 8.73 -7.85
C GLN A 322 -14.15 10.00 -7.14
N ASP A 323 -13.19 10.81 -6.71
CA ASP A 323 -13.37 12.18 -6.24
C ASP A 323 -12.34 13.09 -6.94
N PRO A 324 -12.70 13.68 -8.09
CA PRO A 324 -11.85 14.60 -8.83
C PRO A 324 -11.60 15.95 -8.13
N SER A 325 -12.38 16.28 -7.10
CA SER A 325 -12.17 17.50 -6.32
C SER A 325 -10.96 17.38 -5.39
N GLY A 326 -10.54 16.15 -5.08
CA GLY A 326 -9.43 15.87 -4.18
C GLY A 326 -9.74 16.02 -2.70
N ALA A 327 -11.03 16.15 -2.32
CA ALA A 327 -11.44 16.22 -0.92
C ALA A 327 -11.14 14.91 -0.16
N SER A 328 -11.08 13.78 -0.85
CA SER A 328 -10.59 12.49 -0.35
C SER A 328 -9.36 12.03 -1.13
N ALA A 329 -8.27 12.80 -1.11
CA ALA A 329 -7.05 12.44 -1.80
C ALA A 329 -6.29 11.27 -1.12
N LEU A 330 -5.44 10.60 -1.90
CA LEU A 330 -4.58 9.49 -1.45
C LEU A 330 -5.38 8.39 -0.73
N THR A 331 -6.43 7.92 -1.38
CA THR A 331 -7.23 6.79 -0.89
C THR A 331 -6.43 5.49 -1.00
N THR A 332 -6.17 4.85 0.12
CA THR A 332 -5.34 3.65 0.18
C THR A 332 -6.14 2.35 0.13
N GLY A 333 -7.44 2.36 0.44
CA GLY A 333 -8.27 1.15 0.40
C GLY A 333 -9.73 1.41 0.78
N VAL A 334 -10.52 0.33 0.82
CA VAL A 334 -11.91 0.37 1.27
C VAL A 334 -12.22 -0.83 2.14
N THR A 335 -12.75 -0.59 3.33
CA THR A 335 -13.38 -1.64 4.14
C THR A 335 -14.87 -1.61 3.90
N GLU A 336 -15.38 -2.66 3.27
CA GLU A 336 -16.80 -2.81 2.98
C GLU A 336 -17.50 -3.58 4.11
N THR A 337 -18.64 -3.04 4.52
CA THR A 337 -19.59 -3.69 5.43
C THR A 337 -20.95 -3.82 4.72
N ALA A 338 -21.92 -4.45 5.38
CA ALA A 338 -23.25 -4.64 4.80
C ALA A 338 -23.93 -3.31 4.39
N ASP A 339 -23.68 -2.23 5.14
CA ASP A 339 -24.37 -0.94 5.01
C ASP A 339 -23.43 0.24 4.68
N ARG A 340 -22.10 0.06 4.75
CA ARG A 340 -21.14 1.16 4.57
C ARG A 340 -19.86 0.76 3.85
N LEU A 341 -19.27 1.72 3.14
CA LEU A 341 -17.90 1.71 2.65
C LEU A 341 -17.06 2.68 3.48
N TYR A 342 -16.05 2.20 4.19
CA TYR A 342 -15.08 3.04 4.90
C TYR A 342 -13.86 3.25 4.00
N ILE A 343 -13.55 4.50 3.69
CA ILE A 343 -12.51 4.88 2.73
C ILE A 343 -11.23 5.19 3.50
N HIS A 344 -10.19 4.38 3.30
CA HIS A 344 -8.89 4.56 3.95
C HIS A 344 -8.13 5.72 3.31
N SER A 345 -7.17 6.31 4.03
CA SER A 345 -6.37 7.42 3.53
C SER A 345 -4.99 7.47 4.17
N ALA A 346 -3.97 7.76 3.37
CA ALA A 346 -2.58 7.89 3.84
C ALA A 346 -2.31 9.14 4.68
N ASN A 347 -3.10 10.21 4.50
CA ASN A 347 -2.84 11.51 5.13
C ASN A 347 -4.09 12.26 5.62
N GLY A 348 -5.30 11.70 5.45
CA GLY A 348 -6.54 12.36 5.86
C GLY A 348 -6.65 12.53 7.37
N GLY A 349 -7.11 13.69 7.85
CA GLY A 349 -7.40 13.95 9.28
C GLY A 349 -8.76 13.39 9.77
N SER A 350 -9.43 12.60 8.94
CA SER A 350 -10.73 12.01 9.24
C SER A 350 -10.89 10.70 8.47
N LEU A 351 -11.58 9.72 9.05
CA LEU A 351 -12.00 8.53 8.32
C LEU A 351 -13.31 8.83 7.56
N GLY A 352 -13.26 8.72 6.23
CA GLY A 352 -14.42 8.92 5.38
C GLY A 352 -15.28 7.65 5.26
N TRP A 353 -16.60 7.80 5.15
CA TRP A 353 -17.48 6.68 4.82
C TRP A 353 -18.68 7.08 3.96
N LEU A 354 -19.16 6.11 3.17
CA LEU A 354 -20.36 6.19 2.34
C LEU A 354 -21.37 5.13 2.79
N ALA A 355 -22.66 5.45 2.71
CA ALA A 355 -23.71 4.45 2.83
C ALA A 355 -23.77 3.62 1.52
N LYS A 356 -24.10 2.34 1.64
CA LYS A 356 -24.21 1.41 0.51
C LYS A 356 -25.63 1.36 -0.06
#